data_AF-A0AAW4B730-F1
#
_entry.id   AF-A0AAW4B730-F1
#
_cell.length_a   1.000
_cell.length_b   1.000
_cell.length_c   1.000
_cell.angle_alpha   90.00
_cell.angle_beta   90.00
_cell.angle_gamma   90.00
#
_symmetry.space_group_name_H-M   'P 1'
#
loop_
_entity.id
_entity.type
_entity.pdbx_description
1 polymer ?
#
loop_
_entity_poly.entity_id
_entity_poly.type
_entity_poly.pdbx_seq_one_letter_code
_entity_poly.pdbx_strand_id
1 'polypeptide(L)'
;MQELVYNPWSTILTVQIFMTYLLLSLPQSAPQSAHFFEGAILASNFATKPLEPTTWLEPLVGEQVKALEPAVMAQINLQYNLLKRSEYSALALLDNATQWADFAEGFMSVWPVVEPQWLETPIGDGSLRMLQALLTTFMLAIDETQTQQQMSEAGFATPPSLSDFAEQLDVMITEVALMADELMLGMKTQRVNPFKEIGRNDPCPCASGKKFKQCCGQ
;
A
#
# COMPACT_ATOMS: atom_id res chain seq x y z
N MET A 1 -15.17 -48.09 38.73
CA MET A 1 -13.82 -47.80 38.23
C MET A 1 -13.95 -47.42 36.77
N GLN A 2 -14.05 -46.13 36.48
CA GLN A 2 -13.99 -45.61 35.11
C GLN A 2 -12.53 -45.29 34.82
N GLU A 3 -12.00 -45.87 33.74
CA GLU A 3 -10.65 -45.63 33.25
C GLU A 3 -10.51 -44.17 32.80
N LEU A 4 -9.56 -43.46 33.41
CA LEU A 4 -9.09 -42.16 32.96
C LEU A 4 -8.33 -42.35 31.64
N VAL A 5 -8.96 -41.97 30.53
CA VAL A 5 -8.29 -41.90 29.23
C VAL A 5 -7.28 -40.75 29.28
N TYR A 6 -6.00 -41.09 29.37
CA TYR A 6 -4.89 -40.15 29.22
C TYR A 6 -4.82 -39.71 27.75
N ASN A 7 -5.13 -38.43 27.49
CA ASN A 7 -4.97 -37.81 26.19
C ASN A 7 -3.63 -37.04 26.15
N PRO A 8 -2.61 -37.51 25.41
CA PRO A 8 -1.29 -36.89 25.37
C PRO A 8 -1.22 -35.57 24.57
N TRP A 9 -2.36 -35.05 24.07
CA TRP A 9 -2.40 -33.87 23.20
C TRP A 9 -2.89 -32.58 23.89
N SER A 10 -3.12 -32.57 25.21
CA SER A 10 -3.69 -31.40 25.90
C SER A 10 -2.69 -30.31 26.33
N THR A 11 -1.47 -30.31 25.80
CA THR A 11 -0.43 -29.33 26.18
C THR A 11 0.36 -28.81 24.98
N ILE A 12 -0.32 -28.54 23.87
CA ILE A 12 0.17 -27.51 22.95
C ILE A 12 -0.30 -26.19 23.53
N LEU A 13 0.54 -25.59 24.40
CA LEU A 13 0.52 -24.14 24.56
C LEU A 13 0.85 -23.60 23.17
N THR A 14 -0.18 -23.22 22.41
CA THR A 14 -0.03 -22.26 21.33
C THR A 14 0.46 -20.98 22.00
N VAL A 15 1.79 -20.82 22.03
CA VAL A 15 2.37 -19.50 22.12
C VAL A 15 1.95 -18.82 20.83
N GLN A 16 0.76 -18.19 20.84
CA GLN A 16 0.47 -17.10 19.93
C GLN A 16 1.49 -16.03 20.26
N ILE A 17 2.66 -16.12 19.63
CA ILE A 17 3.54 -14.97 19.48
C ILE A 17 2.72 -14.04 18.60
N PHE A 18 1.93 -13.17 19.22
CA PHE A 18 1.50 -11.95 18.56
C PHE A 18 2.79 -11.21 18.25
N MET A 19 3.29 -11.35 17.02
CA MET A 19 4.33 -10.47 16.52
C MET A 19 3.71 -9.08 16.51
N THR A 20 3.96 -8.32 17.57
CA THR A 20 3.56 -6.92 17.65
C THR A 20 4.18 -6.20 16.47
N TYR A 21 3.36 -5.53 15.67
CA TYR A 21 3.87 -4.67 14.62
C TYR A 21 4.74 -3.58 15.27
N LEU A 22 5.95 -3.38 14.76
CA LEU A 22 6.87 -2.37 15.27
C LEU A 22 7.04 -1.31 14.20
N LEU A 23 6.81 -0.06 14.59
CA LEU A 23 7.10 1.10 13.77
C LEU A 23 8.62 1.23 13.54
N LEU A 24 8.98 1.94 12.49
CA LEU A 24 10.36 2.26 12.16
C LEU A 24 11.08 2.89 13.36
N SER A 25 12.20 2.29 13.76
CA SER A 25 13.07 2.88 14.79
C SER A 25 13.85 4.05 14.19
N LEU A 26 13.64 5.24 14.75
CA LEU A 26 14.26 6.47 14.25
C LEU A 26 15.36 6.97 15.20
N PRO A 27 16.39 7.65 14.69
CA PRO A 27 17.31 8.39 15.55
C PRO A 27 16.55 9.52 16.27
N GLN A 28 17.02 9.90 17.45
CA GLN A 28 16.39 10.98 18.24
C GLN A 28 16.37 12.33 17.50
N SER A 29 17.26 12.52 16.52
CA SER A 29 17.34 13.69 15.66
C SER A 29 16.43 13.64 14.42
N ALA A 30 15.59 12.60 14.29
CA ALA A 30 14.69 12.48 13.15
C ALA A 30 13.71 13.66 13.13
N PRO A 31 13.49 14.28 11.95
CA PRO A 31 12.64 15.47 11.84
C PRO A 31 11.15 15.16 12.02
N GLN A 32 10.75 13.90 11.86
CA GLN A 32 9.36 13.44 11.87
C GLN A 32 9.21 12.19 12.75
N SER A 33 7.98 11.92 13.17
CA SER A 33 7.66 10.78 14.04
C SER A 33 7.66 9.45 13.30
N ALA A 34 7.68 8.34 14.04
CA ALA A 34 7.59 7.01 13.45
C ALA A 34 6.24 6.77 12.75
N HIS A 35 5.16 7.35 13.27
CA HIS A 35 3.82 7.34 12.66
C HIS A 35 3.80 8.05 11.32
N PHE A 36 4.47 9.19 11.20
CA PHE A 36 4.64 9.88 9.92
C PHE A 36 5.32 8.98 8.88
N PHE A 37 6.45 8.36 9.22
CA PHE A 37 7.12 7.46 8.27
C PHE A 37 6.26 6.24 7.92
N GLU A 38 5.48 5.72 8.86
CA GLU A 38 4.58 4.60 8.61
C GLU A 38 3.49 4.94 7.57
N GLY A 39 2.89 6.12 7.67
CA GLY A 39 1.95 6.62 6.67
C GLY A 39 2.60 6.88 5.31
N ALA A 40 3.81 7.46 5.29
CA ALA A 40 4.59 7.67 4.07
C ALA A 40 4.92 6.34 3.36
N ILE A 41 5.30 5.33 4.14
CA ILE A 41 5.56 3.97 3.66
C ILE A 41 4.28 3.34 3.12
N LEU A 42 3.13 3.54 3.77
CA LEU A 42 1.84 3.06 3.28
C LEU A 42 1.51 3.64 1.90
N ALA A 43 1.65 4.96 1.73
CA ALA A 43 1.45 5.59 0.43
C ALA A 43 2.40 5.01 -0.64
N SER A 44 3.67 4.76 -0.29
CA SER A 44 4.62 4.13 -1.23
C SER A 44 4.21 2.71 -1.64
N ASN A 45 3.64 1.93 -0.71
CA ASN A 45 3.11 0.60 -0.98
C ASN A 45 1.82 0.62 -1.82
N PHE A 46 1.20 1.80 -2.00
CA PHE A 46 0.07 2.00 -2.90
C PHE A 46 0.51 2.39 -4.31
N ALA A 47 1.83 2.42 -4.61
CA ALA A 47 2.30 2.58 -5.97
C ALA A 47 1.74 1.47 -6.86
N THR A 48 1.23 1.84 -8.03
CA THR A 48 0.72 0.90 -9.05
C THR A 48 1.80 0.57 -10.09
N LYS A 49 2.97 1.21 -9.98
CA LYS A 49 4.17 1.02 -10.79
C LYS A 49 5.39 0.87 -9.88
N PRO A 50 6.52 0.33 -10.38
CA PRO A 50 7.76 0.37 -9.63
C PRO A 50 8.10 1.80 -9.18
N LEU A 51 8.36 1.96 -7.89
CA LEU A 51 8.69 3.24 -7.26
C LEU A 51 9.96 3.05 -6.44
N GLU A 52 11.02 3.76 -6.81
CA GLU A 52 12.28 3.74 -6.06
C GLU A 52 12.12 4.54 -4.74
N PRO A 53 12.41 3.95 -3.57
CA PRO A 53 12.17 4.59 -2.27
C PRO A 53 12.81 5.98 -2.12
N THR A 54 14.01 6.16 -2.67
CA THR A 54 14.74 7.44 -2.64
C THR A 54 13.97 8.59 -3.29
N THR A 55 13.12 8.30 -4.28
CA THR A 55 12.34 9.30 -5.02
C THR A 55 11.41 10.10 -4.12
N TRP A 56 10.83 9.47 -3.10
CA TRP A 56 9.94 10.12 -2.14
C TRP A 56 10.60 10.33 -0.77
N LEU A 57 11.60 9.52 -0.42
CA LEU A 57 12.28 9.63 0.87
C LEU A 57 13.25 10.82 0.92
N GLU A 58 14.03 11.08 -0.12
CA GLU A 58 15.03 12.16 -0.14
C GLU A 58 14.42 13.54 0.14
N PRO A 59 13.27 13.94 -0.46
CA PRO A 59 12.60 15.19 -0.12
C PRO A 59 12.19 15.33 1.35
N LEU A 60 11.95 14.22 2.05
CA LEU A 60 11.46 14.22 3.44
C LEU A 60 12.61 14.29 4.46
N VAL A 61 13.76 13.70 4.15
CA VAL A 61 14.86 13.53 5.12
C VAL A 61 16.18 14.16 4.70
N GLY A 62 16.27 14.68 3.48
CA GLY A 62 17.45 15.34 2.94
C GLY A 62 18.71 14.48 3.04
N GLU A 63 19.78 15.03 3.63
CA GLU A 63 21.07 14.36 3.77
C GLU A 63 21.02 13.03 4.56
N GLN A 64 19.97 12.80 5.35
CA GLN A 64 19.79 11.56 6.11
C GLN A 64 19.32 10.38 5.26
N VAL A 65 18.98 10.58 3.97
CA VAL A 65 18.39 9.55 3.11
C VAL A 65 19.20 8.27 3.08
N LYS A 66 20.53 8.37 2.91
CA LYS A 66 21.42 7.19 2.87
C LYS A 66 21.46 6.41 4.17
N ALA A 67 21.26 7.08 5.31
CA ALA A 67 21.28 6.45 6.62
C ALA A 67 19.94 5.74 6.92
N LEU A 68 18.82 6.31 6.46
CA LEU A 68 17.47 5.80 6.74
C LEU A 68 16.96 4.81 5.70
N GLU A 69 17.40 4.93 4.44
CA GLU A 69 16.93 4.12 3.31
C GLU A 69 16.90 2.61 3.60
N PRO A 70 17.96 1.97 4.16
CA PRO A 70 17.91 0.52 4.42
C PRO A 70 16.81 0.11 5.41
N ALA A 71 16.59 0.92 6.45
CA ALA A 71 15.56 0.65 7.46
C ALA A 71 14.16 0.91 6.90
N VAL A 72 13.98 1.98 6.13
CA VAL A 72 12.74 2.28 5.41
C VAL A 72 12.41 1.16 4.42
N MET A 73 13.37 0.69 3.63
CA MET A 73 13.17 -0.44 2.71
C MET A 73 12.74 -1.72 3.44
N ALA A 74 13.33 -2.02 4.60
CA ALA A 74 12.91 -3.15 5.41
C ALA A 74 11.46 -3.00 5.88
N GLN A 75 11.07 -1.79 6.31
CA GLN A 75 9.71 -1.49 6.77
C GLN A 75 8.69 -1.54 5.61
N ILE A 76 9.03 -1.02 4.42
CA ILE A 76 8.20 -1.14 3.20
C ILE A 76 7.86 -2.62 2.96
N ASN A 77 8.88 -3.49 2.95
CA ASN A 77 8.69 -4.92 2.71
C ASN A 77 7.86 -5.59 3.83
N LEU A 78 8.09 -5.22 5.09
CA LEU A 78 7.30 -5.73 6.21
C LEU A 78 5.82 -5.37 6.06
N GLN A 79 5.51 -4.10 5.85
CA GLN A 79 4.16 -3.59 5.71
C GLN A 79 3.47 -4.19 4.47
N TYR A 80 4.16 -4.26 3.33
CA TYR A 80 3.65 -4.90 2.11
C TYR A 80 3.27 -6.37 2.36
N ASN A 81 4.11 -7.15 3.04
CA ASN A 81 3.81 -8.55 3.35
C ASN A 81 2.56 -8.72 4.24
N LEU A 82 2.32 -7.78 5.15
CA LEU A 82 1.12 -7.78 6.00
C LEU A 82 -0.12 -7.37 5.19
N LEU A 83 -0.03 -6.33 4.35
CA LEU A 83 -1.10 -5.91 3.45
C LEU A 83 -1.52 -7.05 2.52
N LYS A 84 -0.55 -7.78 1.94
CA LYS A 84 -0.80 -8.95 1.07
C LYS A 84 -1.54 -10.10 1.75
N ARG A 85 -1.47 -10.18 3.08
CA ARG A 85 -2.16 -11.18 3.89
C ARG A 85 -3.40 -10.62 4.60
N SER A 86 -3.72 -9.34 4.37
CA SER A 86 -4.78 -8.62 5.08
C SER A 86 -4.60 -8.63 6.61
N GLU A 87 -3.35 -8.57 7.07
CA GLU A 87 -2.94 -8.62 8.48
C GLU A 87 -2.44 -7.26 9.01
N TYR A 88 -2.34 -6.25 8.14
CA TYR A 88 -1.95 -4.90 8.55
C TYR A 88 -3.14 -4.17 9.18
N SER A 89 -2.94 -3.58 10.36
CA SER A 89 -3.95 -2.74 11.04
C SER A 89 -3.30 -1.41 11.40
N ALA A 90 -3.74 -0.33 10.77
CA ALA A 90 -3.35 1.02 11.13
C ALA A 90 -4.05 1.44 12.43
N LEU A 91 -5.29 1.00 12.66
CA LEU A 91 -6.02 1.29 13.91
C LEU A 91 -5.28 0.80 15.15
N ALA A 92 -4.57 -0.32 15.06
CA ALA A 92 -3.73 -0.83 16.16
C ALA A 92 -2.49 0.05 16.47
N LEU A 93 -2.21 1.06 15.64
CA LEU A 93 -1.06 1.96 15.77
C LEU A 93 -1.44 3.39 16.15
N LEU A 94 -2.74 3.73 16.09
CA LEU A 94 -3.24 5.11 16.12
C LEU A 94 -4.18 5.34 17.32
N ASP A 95 -3.61 5.57 18.49
CA ASP A 95 -4.33 5.69 19.76
C ASP A 95 -4.87 7.10 20.03
N ASN A 96 -4.29 8.13 19.40
CA ASN A 96 -4.62 9.52 19.67
C ASN A 96 -4.54 10.41 18.43
N ALA A 97 -5.16 11.58 18.50
CA ALA A 97 -5.27 12.52 17.39
C ALA A 97 -3.91 12.92 16.77
N THR A 98 -2.85 13.06 17.58
CA THR A 98 -1.52 13.38 17.06
C THR A 98 -0.95 12.26 16.20
N GLN A 99 -1.09 11.01 16.64
CA GLN A 99 -0.63 9.86 15.84
C GLN A 99 -1.42 9.72 14.54
N TRP A 100 -2.73 9.95 14.59
CA TRP A 100 -3.60 10.01 13.41
C TRP A 100 -3.15 11.09 12.42
N ALA A 101 -2.92 12.31 12.90
CA ALA A 101 -2.45 13.42 12.09
C ALA A 101 -1.08 13.12 11.48
N ASP A 102 -0.10 12.74 12.29
CA ASP A 102 1.26 12.40 11.82
C ASP A 102 1.22 11.33 10.72
N PHE A 103 0.48 10.23 10.94
CA PHE A 103 0.32 9.15 9.97
C PHE A 103 -0.30 9.65 8.67
N ALA A 104 -1.39 10.43 8.77
CA ALA A 104 -2.06 10.98 7.61
C ALA A 104 -1.16 11.98 6.85
N GLU A 105 -0.43 12.85 7.54
CA GLU A 105 0.53 13.79 6.95
C GLU A 105 1.64 13.04 6.20
N GLY A 106 2.16 11.97 6.80
CA GLY A 106 3.15 11.10 6.17
C GLY A 106 2.64 10.52 4.86
N PHE A 107 1.44 9.95 4.88
CA PHE A 107 0.78 9.42 3.68
C PHE A 107 0.62 10.52 2.62
N MET A 108 0.03 11.66 2.99
CA MET A 108 -0.28 12.75 2.07
C MET A 108 0.98 13.45 1.55
N SER A 109 2.12 13.35 2.23
CA SER A 109 3.41 13.87 1.76
C SER A 109 4.01 13.04 0.61
N VAL A 110 3.69 11.74 0.53
CA VAL A 110 4.15 10.85 -0.55
C VAL A 110 3.10 10.69 -1.65
N TRP A 111 1.82 10.87 -1.33
CA TRP A 111 0.71 10.69 -2.26
C TRP A 111 0.88 11.41 -3.62
N PRO A 112 1.37 12.66 -3.73
CA PRO A 112 1.56 13.33 -5.02
C PRO A 112 2.54 12.62 -5.97
N VAL A 113 3.43 11.78 -5.46
CA VAL A 113 4.35 10.95 -6.27
C VAL A 113 3.63 9.70 -6.81
N VAL A 114 2.64 9.20 -6.06
CA VAL A 114 1.92 7.95 -6.33
C VAL A 114 0.65 8.20 -7.15
N GLU A 115 -0.10 9.25 -6.86
CA GLU A 115 -1.38 9.61 -7.47
C GLU A 115 -1.37 9.60 -9.00
N PRO A 116 -0.35 10.16 -9.70
CA PRO A 116 -0.34 10.15 -11.16
C PRO A 116 -0.42 8.73 -11.74
N GLN A 117 0.12 7.73 -11.05
CA GLN A 117 0.10 6.33 -11.49
C GLN A 117 -1.31 5.73 -11.46
N TRP A 118 -2.15 6.19 -10.52
CA TRP A 118 -3.55 5.79 -10.41
C TRP A 118 -4.42 6.44 -11.49
N LEU A 119 -4.10 7.67 -11.93
CA LEU A 119 -4.86 8.38 -12.97
C LEU A 119 -4.67 7.80 -14.37
N GLU A 120 -3.56 7.09 -14.60
CA GLU A 120 -3.24 6.51 -15.90
C GLU A 120 -3.99 5.20 -16.19
N THR A 121 -4.60 4.57 -15.17
CA THR A 121 -5.23 3.26 -15.33
C THR A 121 -6.72 3.33 -14.99
N PRO A 122 -7.62 2.86 -15.86
CA PRO A 122 -9.04 2.81 -15.54
C PRO A 122 -9.28 1.80 -14.41
N ILE A 123 -9.68 2.30 -13.25
CA ILE A 123 -10.11 1.50 -12.09
C ILE A 123 -11.64 1.44 -12.02
N GLY A 124 -12.18 0.38 -11.42
CA GLY A 124 -13.62 0.25 -11.19
C GLY A 124 -14.15 1.31 -10.22
N ASP A 125 -15.41 1.74 -10.39
CA ASP A 125 -16.06 2.79 -9.60
C ASP A 125 -16.00 2.51 -8.08
N GLY A 126 -16.21 1.26 -7.66
CA GLY A 126 -16.13 0.88 -6.25
C GLY A 126 -14.75 1.12 -5.61
N SER A 127 -13.68 0.77 -6.31
CA SER A 127 -12.30 0.93 -5.82
C SER A 127 -11.86 2.39 -5.77
N LEU A 128 -12.28 3.18 -6.76
CA LEU A 128 -12.07 4.63 -6.74
C LEU A 128 -12.75 5.27 -5.52
N ARG A 129 -13.96 4.83 -5.17
CA ARG A 129 -14.68 5.32 -3.99
C ARG A 129 -13.99 4.96 -2.68
N MET A 130 -13.41 3.76 -2.57
CA MET A 130 -12.61 3.37 -1.39
C MET A 130 -11.36 4.26 -1.26
N LEU A 131 -10.64 4.49 -2.35
CA LEU A 131 -9.49 5.38 -2.36
C LEU A 131 -9.89 6.82 -1.96
N GLN A 132 -10.96 7.35 -2.53
CA GLN A 132 -11.45 8.69 -2.20
C GLN A 132 -11.89 8.82 -0.74
N ALA A 133 -12.55 7.80 -0.19
CA ALA A 133 -12.93 7.76 1.22
C ALA A 133 -11.68 7.74 2.12
N LEU A 134 -10.66 6.96 1.76
CA LEU A 134 -9.39 6.92 2.48
C LEU A 134 -8.67 8.27 2.47
N LEU A 135 -8.52 8.89 1.29
CA LEU A 135 -7.89 10.22 1.16
C LEU A 135 -8.66 11.27 1.96
N THR A 136 -10.00 11.21 1.94
CA THR A 136 -10.85 12.09 2.75
C THR A 136 -10.63 11.89 4.24
N THR A 137 -10.51 10.63 4.68
CA THR A 137 -10.21 10.28 6.07
C THR A 137 -8.88 10.89 6.52
N PHE A 138 -7.85 10.82 5.67
CA PHE A 138 -6.56 11.44 5.98
C PHE A 138 -6.61 12.96 5.99
N MET A 139 -7.31 13.61 5.05
CA MET A 139 -7.50 15.07 5.09
C MET A 139 -8.18 15.52 6.40
N LEU A 140 -9.22 14.80 6.82
CA LEU A 140 -9.91 15.06 8.10
C LEU A 140 -9.00 14.80 9.32
N ALA A 141 -8.14 13.79 9.27
CA ALA A 141 -7.19 13.50 10.34
C ALA A 141 -6.11 14.58 10.49
N ILE A 142 -5.70 15.22 9.39
CA ILE A 142 -4.71 16.32 9.39
C ILE A 142 -5.35 17.60 9.93
N ASP A 143 -6.46 18.03 9.33
CA ASP A 143 -7.20 19.22 9.76
C ASP A 143 -8.69 19.07 9.44
N GLU A 144 -9.44 18.56 10.40
CA GLU A 144 -10.89 18.35 10.26
C GLU A 144 -11.63 19.66 9.99
N THR A 145 -11.26 20.73 10.70
CA THR A 145 -11.98 22.02 10.60
C THR A 145 -11.79 22.63 9.21
N GLN A 146 -10.55 22.67 8.73
CA GLN A 146 -10.26 23.19 7.40
C GLN A 146 -10.89 22.33 6.31
N THR A 147 -10.82 21.01 6.43
CA THR A 147 -11.40 20.08 5.45
C THR A 147 -12.92 20.24 5.35
N GLN A 148 -13.62 20.32 6.48
CA GLN A 148 -15.07 20.54 6.53
C GLN A 148 -15.46 21.91 5.96
N GLN A 149 -14.65 22.95 6.21
CA GLN A 149 -14.87 24.27 5.63
C GLN A 149 -14.78 24.21 4.10
N GLN A 150 -13.73 23.61 3.54
CA GLN A 150 -13.55 23.48 2.08
C GLN A 150 -14.69 22.69 1.44
N MET A 151 -15.15 21.62 2.09
CA MET A 151 -16.31 20.86 1.63
C MET A 151 -17.60 21.70 1.66
N SER A 152 -17.82 22.45 2.72
CA SER A 152 -18.99 23.34 2.82
C SER A 152 -18.99 24.39 1.71
N GLU A 153 -17.82 24.99 1.43
CA GLU A 153 -17.61 25.94 0.32
C GLU A 153 -17.83 25.31 -1.06
N ALA A 154 -17.52 24.01 -1.21
CA ALA A 154 -17.80 23.23 -2.41
C ALA A 154 -19.28 22.78 -2.53
N GLY A 155 -20.13 23.12 -1.56
CA GLY A 155 -21.58 22.87 -1.59
C GLY A 155 -22.04 21.62 -0.83
N PHE A 156 -21.17 21.00 -0.02
CA PHE A 156 -21.56 19.88 0.85
C PHE A 156 -22.23 20.42 2.13
N ALA A 157 -23.56 20.31 2.22
CA ALA A 157 -24.33 20.87 3.34
C ALA A 157 -24.02 20.25 4.72
N THR A 158 -23.59 18.99 4.73
CA THR A 158 -23.22 18.25 5.94
C THR A 158 -21.92 17.51 5.66
N PRO A 159 -20.76 18.18 5.82
CA PRO A 159 -19.48 17.51 5.62
C PRO A 159 -19.28 16.45 6.72
N PRO A 160 -18.66 15.31 6.39
CA PRO A 160 -18.35 14.27 7.37
C PRO A 160 -17.28 14.73 8.36
N SER A 161 -17.24 14.06 9.52
CA SER A 161 -16.16 14.11 10.51
C SER A 161 -15.17 12.96 10.31
N LEU A 162 -14.00 13.03 10.94
CA LEU A 162 -13.07 11.90 10.96
C LEU A 162 -13.74 10.64 11.54
N SER A 163 -14.56 10.81 12.58
CA SER A 163 -15.21 9.70 13.29
C SER A 163 -16.19 8.90 12.42
N ASP A 164 -16.73 9.50 11.35
CA ASP A 164 -17.62 8.82 10.41
C ASP A 164 -16.89 7.75 9.57
N PHE A 165 -15.56 7.89 9.42
CA PHE A 165 -14.73 6.99 8.62
C PHE A 165 -13.68 6.22 9.41
N ALA A 166 -13.26 6.71 10.58
CA ALA A 166 -12.12 6.18 11.33
C ALA A 166 -12.20 4.66 11.55
N GLU A 167 -13.36 4.13 11.95
CA GLU A 167 -13.55 2.69 12.20
C GLU A 167 -13.37 1.81 10.95
N GLN A 168 -13.46 2.39 9.76
CA GLN A 168 -13.33 1.70 8.48
C GLN A 168 -11.92 1.77 7.90
N LEU A 169 -10.97 2.43 8.59
CA LEU A 169 -9.63 2.69 8.06
C LEU A 169 -8.94 1.42 7.55
N ASP A 170 -8.88 0.36 8.36
CA ASP A 170 -8.17 -0.87 8.01
C ASP A 170 -8.77 -1.57 6.77
N VAL A 171 -10.11 -1.50 6.63
CA VAL A 171 -10.81 -2.05 5.46
C VAL A 171 -10.48 -1.23 4.22
N MET A 172 -10.56 0.10 4.29
CA MET A 172 -10.19 0.97 3.18
C MET A 172 -8.73 0.76 2.75
N ILE A 173 -7.81 0.67 3.71
CA ILE A 173 -6.40 0.39 3.44
C ILE A 173 -6.23 -0.95 2.72
N THR A 174 -6.89 -2.01 3.21
CA THR A 174 -6.80 -3.35 2.63
C THR A 174 -7.29 -3.37 1.19
N GLU A 175 -8.47 -2.79 0.92
CA GLU A 175 -9.05 -2.76 -0.43
C GLU A 175 -8.18 -1.97 -1.42
N VAL A 176 -7.67 -0.81 -1.00
CA VAL A 176 -6.80 0.02 -1.84
C VAL A 176 -5.45 -0.67 -2.08
N ALA A 177 -4.87 -1.33 -1.07
CA ALA A 177 -3.62 -2.06 -1.21
C ALA A 177 -3.73 -3.26 -2.18
N LEU A 178 -4.82 -4.03 -2.08
CA LEU A 178 -5.09 -5.14 -2.99
C LEU A 178 -5.23 -4.65 -4.43
N MET A 179 -5.91 -3.53 -4.64
CA MET A 179 -6.04 -2.91 -5.96
C MET A 179 -4.68 -2.42 -6.48
N ALA A 180 -3.88 -1.75 -5.64
CA ALA A 180 -2.55 -1.28 -6.02
C ALA A 180 -1.67 -2.44 -6.52
N ASP A 181 -1.69 -3.56 -5.79
CA ASP A 181 -0.95 -4.77 -6.15
C ASP A 181 -1.45 -5.41 -7.45
N GLU A 182 -2.77 -5.48 -7.66
CA GLU A 182 -3.36 -5.97 -8.91
C GLU A 182 -2.88 -5.14 -10.11
N LEU A 183 -2.88 -3.81 -9.98
CA LEU A 183 -2.41 -2.90 -11.03
C LEU A 183 -0.90 -3.07 -11.29
N MET A 184 -0.09 -3.18 -10.23
CA MET A 184 1.34 -3.41 -10.33
C MET A 184 1.67 -4.75 -11.03
N LEU A 185 0.92 -5.82 -10.73
CA LEU A 185 1.05 -7.11 -11.39
C LEU A 185 0.51 -7.08 -12.83
N GLY A 186 -0.58 -6.36 -13.08
CA GLY A 186 -1.14 -6.12 -14.41
C GLY A 186 -0.10 -5.55 -15.36
N MET A 187 0.74 -4.62 -14.91
CA MET A 187 1.89 -4.10 -15.67
C MET A 187 3.04 -5.10 -15.82
N LYS A 188 3.35 -5.89 -14.77
CA LYS A 188 4.34 -7.00 -14.88
C LYS A 188 3.88 -8.09 -15.86
N THR A 189 2.58 -8.22 -16.08
CA THR A 189 2.00 -9.17 -17.05
C THR A 189 1.75 -8.58 -18.43
N GLN A 190 2.32 -7.41 -18.77
CA GLN A 190 2.49 -7.05 -20.17
C GLN A 190 3.34 -8.14 -20.81
N ARG A 191 2.67 -9.17 -21.37
CA ARG A 191 3.30 -10.35 -21.93
C ARG A 191 4.33 -9.83 -22.90
N VAL A 192 5.60 -9.97 -22.55
CA VAL A 192 6.68 -9.76 -23.51
C VAL A 192 6.37 -10.76 -24.60
N ASN A 193 5.81 -10.31 -25.72
CA ASN A 193 5.65 -11.16 -26.87
C ASN A 193 7.06 -11.38 -27.39
N PRO A 194 7.67 -12.56 -27.18
CA PRO A 194 9.05 -12.80 -27.61
C PRO A 194 9.17 -12.74 -29.14
N PHE A 195 8.03 -12.71 -29.84
CA PHE A 195 7.93 -12.64 -31.29
C PHE A 195 7.47 -11.26 -31.79
N LYS A 196 7.48 -10.21 -30.94
CA LYS A 196 7.04 -8.85 -31.31
C LYS A 196 7.77 -8.30 -32.54
N GLU A 197 9.04 -8.62 -32.67
CA GLU A 197 9.90 -8.16 -33.77
C GLU A 197 9.94 -9.13 -34.97
N ILE A 198 9.20 -10.25 -34.92
CA ILE A 198 9.20 -11.26 -35.99
C ILE A 198 8.03 -11.00 -36.94
N GLY A 199 8.35 -10.71 -38.21
CA GLY A 199 7.37 -10.53 -39.25
C GLY A 199 6.60 -11.82 -39.55
N ARG A 200 5.30 -11.71 -39.88
CA ARG A 200 4.43 -12.88 -40.16
C ARG A 200 4.97 -13.81 -41.27
N ASN A 201 5.80 -13.30 -42.17
CA ASN A 201 6.38 -14.07 -43.27
C ASN A 201 7.82 -14.54 -43.03
N ASP A 202 8.43 -14.17 -41.90
CA ASP A 202 9.82 -14.52 -41.57
C ASP A 202 9.95 -16.01 -41.21
N PRO A 203 11.17 -16.58 -41.31
CA PRO A 203 11.43 -17.93 -40.82
C PRO A 203 11.04 -18.07 -39.34
N CYS A 204 10.32 -19.14 -39.01
CA CYS A 204 9.86 -19.37 -37.65
C CYS A 204 11.03 -19.75 -36.73
N PRO A 205 11.16 -19.10 -35.54
CA PRO A 205 12.32 -19.30 -34.65
C PRO A 205 12.39 -20.69 -34.00
N CYS A 206 11.33 -21.50 -34.08
CA CYS A 206 11.32 -22.89 -33.57
C CYS A 206 12.05 -23.90 -34.47
N ALA A 207 12.81 -23.43 -35.46
CA ALA A 207 13.58 -24.25 -36.43
C ALA A 207 12.73 -25.23 -37.27
N SER A 208 11.42 -25.00 -37.39
CA SER A 208 10.53 -25.85 -38.19
C SER A 208 10.70 -25.72 -39.71
N GLY A 209 11.49 -24.73 -40.18
CA GLY A 209 11.63 -24.39 -41.59
C GLY A 209 10.42 -23.70 -42.23
N LYS A 210 9.34 -23.46 -41.46
CA LYS A 210 8.12 -22.78 -41.93
C LYS A 210 8.18 -21.27 -41.69
N LYS A 211 7.32 -20.51 -42.38
CA LYS A 211 7.08 -19.08 -42.06
C LYS A 211 6.34 -18.95 -40.72
N PHE A 212 6.58 -17.87 -39.97
CA PHE A 212 6.01 -17.67 -38.63
C PHE A 212 4.49 -17.83 -38.59
N LYS A 213 3.75 -17.24 -39.54
CA LYS A 213 2.27 -17.38 -39.66
C LYS A 213 1.74 -18.79 -39.91
N GLN A 214 2.61 -19.73 -40.31
CA GLN A 214 2.25 -21.13 -40.59
C GLN A 214 2.77 -22.08 -39.50
N CYS A 215 3.23 -21.54 -38.38
CA CYS A 215 3.81 -22.29 -37.28
C CYS A 215 3.46 -21.63 -35.94
N CYS A 216 4.42 -21.01 -35.24
CA CYS A 216 4.20 -20.44 -33.90
C CYS A 216 3.32 -19.18 -33.87
N GLY A 217 3.05 -18.55 -35.03
CA GLY A 217 2.18 -17.38 -35.17
C GLY A 217 0.76 -17.71 -35.65
N GLN A 218 0.29 -18.95 -35.46
CA GLN A 218 -1.12 -19.35 -35.63
C GLN A 218 -1.97 -18.95 -34.42
#